data_AF-A0AAF3EDU7-F1
#
_entry.id   AF-A0AAF3EDU7-F1
#
_cell.length_a   1.000
_cell.length_b   1.000
_cell.length_c   1.000
_cell.angle_alpha   90.00
_cell.angle_beta   90.00
_cell.angle_gamma   90.00
#
_symmetry.space_group_name_H-M   'P 1'
#
loop_
_entity.id
_entity.type
_entity.pdbx_description
1 polymer ?
#
loop_
_entity_poly.entity_id
_entity_poly.type
_entity_poly.pdbx_seq_one_letter_code
_entity_poly.pdbx_strand_id
1 'polypeptide(L)'
;MDNFLKSLDHLTETVSASACRPHELRHLAKNNDTSLSREAAEDISKRHLKAFLERVDEEVRELCRHQELEKRFDDLERLDEKCAAKYGRDSKGYRPVGDPNVDTDGLLSKTKIEYKKNLEKYIVELDEQIQDNSQVLDNNSMVMKKLYEAVREHYSTNDSLMSTKLDAE
;
A
#
# COMPACT_ATOMS: atom_id res chain seq x y z
N MET A 1 8.29 6.26 20.13
CA MET A 1 7.70 6.33 21.48
C MET A 1 8.30 7.43 22.35
N ASP A 2 9.64 7.53 22.43
CA ASP A 2 10.34 8.46 23.33
C ASP A 2 9.93 9.93 23.22
N ASN A 3 9.72 10.44 22.01
CA ASN A 3 9.31 11.83 21.80
C ASN A 3 7.89 12.10 22.32
N PHE A 4 7.00 11.10 22.27
CA PHE A 4 5.64 11.20 22.80
C PHE A 4 5.67 11.26 24.32
N LEU A 5 6.43 10.38 24.97
CA LEU A 5 6.59 10.38 26.43
C LEU A 5 7.20 11.69 26.94
N LYS A 6 8.28 12.18 26.31
CA LYS A 6 8.88 13.48 26.66
C LYS A 6 7.90 14.64 26.55
N SER A 7 7.02 14.61 25.55
CA SER A 7 6.01 15.67 25.35
C SER A 7 4.92 15.60 26.43
N LEU A 8 4.54 14.39 26.85
CA LEU A 8 3.62 14.18 27.96
C LEU A 8 4.22 14.62 29.29
N ASP A 9 5.49 14.27 29.55
CA ASP A 9 6.20 14.71 30.75
C ASP A 9 6.23 16.24 30.81
N HIS A 10 6.60 16.89 29.71
CA HIS A 10 6.64 18.35 29.63
C HIS A 10 5.26 19.00 29.83
N LEU A 11 4.20 18.45 29.24
CA LEU A 11 2.84 18.93 29.43
C LEU A 11 2.42 18.79 30.90
N THR A 12 2.71 17.63 31.49
CA THR A 12 2.38 17.33 32.88
C THR A 12 3.10 18.30 33.82
N GLU A 13 4.40 18.53 33.62
CA GLU A 13 5.16 19.54 34.37
C GLU A 13 4.57 20.94 34.22
N THR A 14 4.20 21.34 33.00
CA THR A 14 3.66 22.68 32.71
C THR A 14 2.32 22.92 33.39
N VAL A 15 1.41 21.96 33.32
CA VAL A 15 0.10 22.04 33.99
C VAL A 15 0.29 22.03 35.51
N SER A 16 1.17 21.16 36.01
CA SER A 16 1.44 20.95 37.43
C SER A 16 2.09 22.16 38.11
N ALA A 17 2.90 22.94 37.37
CA ALA A 17 3.53 24.17 37.88
C ALA A 17 2.52 25.22 38.37
N SER A 18 1.28 25.16 37.89
CA SER A 18 0.20 26.10 38.24
C SER A 18 -0.80 25.56 39.27
N ALA A 19 -0.80 24.25 39.55
CA ALA A 19 -1.90 23.57 40.26
C ALA A 19 -1.82 23.60 41.79
N CYS A 20 -0.66 23.86 42.39
CA CYS A 20 -0.50 23.86 43.85
C CYS A 20 0.39 25.00 44.34
N ARG A 21 -0.22 26.15 44.65
CA ARG A 21 0.47 27.30 45.24
C ARG A 21 0.29 27.30 46.77
N PRO A 22 1.37 27.20 47.56
CA PRO A 22 1.28 27.19 49.02
C PRO A 22 0.56 28.41 49.61
N HIS A 23 0.64 29.57 48.95
CA HIS A 23 -0.06 30.78 49.36
C HIS A 23 -1.60 30.63 49.28
N GLU A 24 -2.11 29.99 48.22
CA GLU A 24 -3.56 29.79 48.01
C GLU A 24 -4.12 28.82 49.05
N LEU A 25 -3.40 27.74 49.37
CA LEU A 25 -3.73 26.81 50.47
C LEU A 25 -3.83 27.51 51.83
N ARG A 26 -2.90 28.43 52.12
CA ARG A 26 -2.94 29.22 53.37
C ARG A 26 -4.12 30.17 53.40
N HIS A 27 -4.47 30.77 52.26
CA HIS A 27 -5.64 31.64 52.16
C HIS A 27 -6.94 30.85 52.34
N LEU A 28 -7.02 29.63 51.80
CA LEU A 28 -8.14 28.70 51.96
C LEU A 28 -8.29 28.23 53.42
N ALA A 29 -7.19 27.90 54.10
CA ALA A 29 -7.22 27.54 55.51
C ALA A 29 -7.75 28.69 56.37
N LYS A 30 -7.26 29.92 56.12
CA LYS A 30 -7.73 31.13 56.82
C LYS A 30 -9.23 31.37 56.63
N ASN A 31 -9.76 31.10 55.43
CA ASN A 31 -11.20 31.22 55.14
C ASN A 31 -12.06 30.13 55.83
N ASN A 32 -11.44 29.05 56.31
CA ASN A 32 -12.09 27.95 57.04
C ASN A 32 -11.69 27.96 58.54
N ASP A 33 -11.40 29.14 59.11
CA ASP A 33 -11.03 29.34 60.51
C ASP A 33 -9.85 28.48 61.00
N THR A 34 -8.98 28.03 60.09
CA THR A 34 -7.79 27.22 60.38
C THR A 34 -6.50 27.96 60.05
N SER A 35 -5.49 27.78 60.90
CA SER A 35 -4.16 28.38 60.74
C SER A 35 -3.21 27.36 60.13
N LEU A 36 -2.72 27.63 58.92
CA LEU A 36 -1.72 26.81 58.24
C LEU A 36 -0.37 27.54 58.19
N SER A 37 0.66 26.92 58.77
CA SER A 37 2.03 27.44 58.70
C SER A 37 2.55 27.41 57.26
N ARG A 38 3.56 28.22 56.98
CA ARG A 38 4.20 28.24 55.64
C ARG A 38 4.81 26.89 55.29
N GLU A 39 5.53 26.29 56.23
CA GLU A 39 6.18 24.99 56.06
C GLU A 39 5.17 23.87 55.82
N ALA A 40 4.07 23.84 56.59
CA ALA A 40 3.01 22.85 56.40
C ALA A 40 2.31 23.01 55.04
N ALA A 41 2.08 24.25 54.60
CA ALA A 41 1.49 24.52 53.28
C ALA A 41 2.40 24.07 52.14
N GLU A 42 3.71 24.31 52.26
CA GLU A 42 4.70 23.87 51.27
C GLU A 42 4.81 22.33 51.23
N ASP A 43 4.79 21.67 52.39
CA ASP A 43 4.86 20.20 52.48
C ASP A 43 3.59 19.54 51.90
N ILE A 44 2.40 20.04 52.24
CA ILE A 44 1.13 19.58 51.66
C ILE A 44 1.14 19.76 50.13
N SER A 45 1.56 20.94 49.64
CA SER A 45 1.62 21.22 48.20
C SER A 45 2.54 20.24 47.48
N LYS A 46 3.73 19.97 48.03
CA LYS A 46 4.69 19.03 47.44
C LYS A 46 4.17 17.60 47.43
N ARG A 47 3.54 17.15 48.53
CA ARG A 47 2.98 15.80 48.63
C ARG A 47 1.83 15.58 47.66
N HIS A 48 0.92 16.55 47.56
CA HIS A 48 -0.19 16.48 46.59
C HIS A 48 0.32 16.51 45.15
N LEU A 49 1.25 17.40 44.84
CA LEU A 49 1.84 17.47 43.51
C LEU A 49 2.50 16.13 43.13
N LYS A 50 3.30 15.57 44.04
CA LYS A 50 3.96 14.27 43.81
C LYS A 50 2.95 13.15 43.59
N ALA A 51 1.94 13.02 44.45
CA ALA A 51 0.92 11.98 44.32
C ALA A 51 0.08 12.13 43.04
N PHE A 52 -0.20 13.37 42.62
CA PHE A 52 -0.87 13.65 41.37
C PHE A 52 -0.02 13.21 40.17
N LEU A 53 1.26 13.58 40.14
CA LEU A 53 2.19 13.22 39.07
C LEU A 53 2.36 11.69 38.95
N GLU A 54 2.51 10.99 40.09
CA GLU A 54 2.62 9.53 40.12
C GLU A 54 1.38 8.86 39.53
N ARG A 55 0.18 9.37 39.86
CA ARG A 55 -1.07 8.82 39.34
C ARG A 55 -1.25 9.09 37.85
N VAL A 56 -0.88 10.27 37.37
CA VAL A 56 -0.89 10.60 35.94
C VAL A 56 0.06 9.70 35.16
N ASP A 57 1.29 9.51 35.64
CA ASP A 57 2.27 8.61 35.00
C ASP A 57 1.75 7.17 34.95
N GLU A 58 1.13 6.68 36.02
CA GLU A 58 0.55 5.33 36.05
C GLU A 58 -0.61 5.17 35.06
N GLU A 59 -1.57 6.11 35.03
CA GLU A 59 -2.69 6.08 34.08
C GLU A 59 -2.22 6.21 32.62
N VAL A 60 -1.23 7.07 32.35
CA VAL A 60 -0.64 7.22 31.01
C VAL A 60 0.03 5.93 30.56
N ARG A 61 0.83 5.29 31.43
CA ARG A 61 1.47 4.01 31.11
C ARG A 61 0.44 2.91 30.87
N GLU A 62 -0.62 2.88 31.66
CA GLU A 62 -1.71 1.92 31.48
C GLU A 62 -2.40 2.11 30.12
N LEU A 63 -2.71 3.36 29.76
CA LEU A 63 -3.28 3.70 28.45
C LEU A 63 -2.34 3.31 27.30
N CYS A 64 -1.03 3.57 27.44
CA CYS A 64 -0.03 3.18 26.44
C CYS A 64 0.00 1.67 26.22
N ARG A 65 -0.11 0.88 27.30
CA ARG A 65 -0.15 -0.59 27.24
C ARG A 65 -1.45 -1.09 26.63
N HIS A 66 -2.61 -0.63 27.11
CA HIS A 66 -3.93 -1.06 26.63
C HIS A 66 -4.14 -0.77 25.14
N GLN A 67 -3.62 0.36 24.66
CA GLN A 67 -3.73 0.74 23.25
C GLN A 67 -2.61 0.15 22.36
N GLU A 68 -1.69 -0.63 22.94
CA GLU A 68 -0.49 -1.14 22.28
C GLU A 68 0.30 -0.04 21.55
N LEU A 69 0.42 1.16 22.16
CA LEU A 69 0.99 2.34 21.46
C LEU A 69 2.42 2.10 21.00
N GLU A 70 3.25 1.44 21.80
CA GLU A 70 4.64 1.11 21.44
C GLU A 70 4.70 0.36 20.12
N LYS A 71 3.95 -0.75 20.03
CA LYS A 71 3.85 -1.56 18.81
C LYS A 71 3.30 -0.77 17.63
N ARG A 72 2.30 0.09 17.83
CA ARG A 72 1.75 0.94 16.77
C ARG A 72 2.76 1.97 16.26
N PHE A 73 3.57 2.55 17.16
CA PHE A 73 4.66 3.46 16.76
C PHE A 73 5.74 2.71 15.98
N ASP A 74 6.14 1.52 16.43
CA ASP A 74 7.12 0.68 15.74
C ASP A 74 6.62 0.25 14.35
N ASP A 75 5.34 -0.14 14.25
CA ASP A 75 4.72 -0.52 12.99
C ASP A 75 4.63 0.68 12.03
N LEU A 76 4.37 1.88 12.55
CA LEU A 76 4.35 3.11 11.77
C LEU A 76 5.74 3.47 11.25
N GLU A 77 6.78 3.37 12.08
CA GLU A 77 8.17 3.62 11.69
C GLU A 77 8.63 2.64 10.60
N ARG A 78 8.35 1.34 10.80
CA ARG A 78 8.62 0.31 9.78
C ARG A 78 7.87 0.55 8.48
N LEU A 79 6.62 1.02 8.55
CA LEU A 79 5.83 1.33 7.37
C LEU A 79 6.42 2.53 6.61
N ASP A 80 6.83 3.57 7.33
CA ASP A 80 7.47 4.76 6.75
C ASP A 80 8.78 4.40 6.04
N GLU A 81 9.63 3.60 6.67
CA GLU A 81 10.88 3.10 6.07
C GLU A 81 10.63 2.28 4.80
N LYS A 82 9.67 1.34 4.84
CA LYS A 82 9.29 0.52 3.68
C LYS A 82 8.75 1.39 2.54
N CYS A 83 7.95 2.39 2.85
CA CYS A 83 7.41 3.32 1.87
C CYS A 83 8.51 4.20 1.26
N ALA A 84 9.40 4.75 2.08
CA ALA A 84 10.54 5.54 1.62
C ALA A 84 11.47 4.74 0.72
N ALA A 85 11.75 3.47 1.05
CA ALA A 85 12.59 2.59 0.24
C ALA A 85 11.95 2.26 -1.12
N LYS A 86 10.63 2.10 -1.17
CA LYS A 86 9.91 1.67 -2.38
C LYS A 86 9.52 2.81 -3.32
N TYR A 87 9.21 3.99 -2.77
CA TYR A 87 8.62 5.10 -3.51
C TYR A 87 9.42 6.41 -3.42
N GLY A 88 10.46 6.47 -2.58
CA GLY A 88 11.18 7.71 -2.24
C GLY A 88 10.47 8.52 -1.15
N ARG A 89 11.25 9.32 -0.40
CA ARG A 89 10.75 10.11 0.74
C ARG A 89 9.74 11.21 0.34
N ASP A 90 9.77 11.67 -0.90
CA ASP A 90 8.88 12.73 -1.40
C ASP A 90 7.55 12.20 -1.97
N SER A 91 7.36 10.88 -1.99
CA SER A 91 6.13 10.27 -2.49
C SER A 91 4.96 10.57 -1.56
N LYS A 92 3.96 11.29 -2.08
CA LYS A 92 2.75 11.64 -1.31
C LYS A 92 1.80 10.46 -1.09
N GLY A 93 1.98 9.36 -1.82
CA GLY A 93 1.09 8.21 -1.83
C GLY A 93 -0.33 8.56 -2.29
N TYR A 94 -1.15 7.54 -2.51
CA TYR A 94 -2.59 7.74 -2.65
C TYR A 94 -3.20 7.93 -1.25
N ARG A 95 -4.15 8.86 -1.11
CA ARG A 95 -4.93 9.08 0.12
C ARG A 95 -6.42 9.08 -0.21
N PRO A 96 -7.25 8.39 0.58
CA PRO A 96 -8.68 8.39 0.36
C PRO A 96 -9.28 9.78 0.52
N VAL A 97 -10.17 10.14 -0.40
CA VAL A 97 -10.87 11.43 -0.41
C VAL A 97 -12.28 11.31 0.16
N GLY A 98 -12.73 10.10 0.49
CA GLY A 98 -14.05 9.83 1.06
C GLY A 98 -15.15 9.66 0.01
N ASP A 99 -14.80 9.67 -1.28
CA ASP A 99 -15.67 9.25 -2.37
C ASP A 99 -15.39 7.77 -2.68
N PRO A 100 -16.35 6.85 -2.43
CA PRO A 100 -16.14 5.42 -2.64
C PRO A 100 -15.70 5.05 -4.07
N ASN A 101 -16.18 5.78 -5.09
CA ASN A 101 -15.84 5.48 -6.47
C ASN A 101 -14.40 5.85 -6.77
N VAL A 102 -14.01 7.07 -6.38
CA VAL A 102 -12.63 7.56 -6.53
C VAL A 102 -11.67 6.71 -5.71
N ASP A 103 -12.09 6.30 -4.52
CA ASP A 103 -11.22 5.57 -3.62
C ASP A 103 -10.99 4.12 -4.05
N THR A 104 -12.05 3.47 -4.55
CA THR A 104 -11.95 2.14 -5.16
C THR A 104 -11.08 2.17 -6.41
N ASP A 105 -11.25 3.18 -7.27
CA ASP A 105 -10.44 3.32 -8.48
C ASP A 105 -8.97 3.63 -8.17
N GLY A 106 -8.70 4.46 -7.16
CA GLY A 106 -7.35 4.73 -6.66
C GLY A 106 -6.65 3.47 -6.17
N LEU A 107 -7.34 2.65 -5.37
CA LEU A 107 -6.84 1.38 -4.85
C LEU A 107 -6.48 0.38 -5.98
N LEU A 108 -7.33 0.30 -7.00
CA LEU A 108 -7.19 -0.65 -8.10
C LEU A 108 -6.29 -0.16 -9.24
N SER A 109 -5.88 1.12 -9.22
CA SER A 109 -5.14 1.77 -10.30
C SER A 109 -3.90 0.99 -10.75
N LYS A 110 -3.09 0.53 -9.81
CA LYS A 110 -1.87 -0.25 -10.11
C LYS A 110 -2.19 -1.57 -10.80
N THR A 111 -3.17 -2.31 -10.28
CA THR A 111 -3.62 -3.58 -10.85
C THR A 111 -4.20 -3.38 -12.25
N LYS A 112 -4.97 -2.31 -12.47
CA LYS A 112 -5.48 -1.95 -13.81
C LYS A 112 -4.35 -1.68 -14.80
N ILE A 113 -3.32 -0.93 -14.38
CA ILE A 113 -2.15 -0.62 -15.24
C ILE A 113 -1.39 -1.91 -15.60
N GLU A 114 -1.16 -2.79 -14.62
CA GLU A 114 -0.46 -4.06 -14.84
C GLU A 114 -1.27 -5.00 -15.75
N TYR A 115 -2.57 -5.11 -15.52
CA TYR A 115 -3.46 -5.89 -16.36
C TYR A 115 -3.48 -5.37 -17.80
N LYS A 116 -3.53 -4.05 -17.98
CA LYS A 116 -3.45 -3.42 -19.31
C LYS A 116 -2.15 -3.77 -20.03
N LYS A 117 -1.00 -3.69 -19.36
CA LYS A 117 0.31 -4.09 -19.94
C LYS A 117 0.33 -5.56 -20.36
N ASN A 118 -0.27 -6.44 -19.56
CA ASN A 118 -0.36 -7.85 -19.90
C ASN A 118 -1.24 -8.09 -21.12
N LEU A 119 -2.38 -7.40 -21.24
CA LEU A 119 -3.22 -7.45 -22.44
C LEU A 119 -2.48 -6.96 -23.68
N GLU A 120 -1.74 -5.84 -23.58
CA GLU A 120 -0.91 -5.34 -24.68
C GLU A 120 0.13 -6.37 -25.12
N LYS A 121 0.77 -7.07 -24.17
CA LYS A 121 1.71 -8.16 -24.46
C LYS A 121 1.04 -9.33 -25.18
N TYR A 122 -0.14 -9.76 -24.72
CA TYR A 122 -0.87 -10.85 -25.36
C TYR A 122 -1.34 -10.51 -26.77
N ILE A 123 -1.73 -9.26 -27.03
CA ILE A 123 -2.10 -8.82 -28.38
C ILE A 123 -0.92 -8.99 -29.33
N VAL A 124 0.27 -8.55 -28.93
CA VAL A 124 1.49 -8.71 -29.73
C VAL A 124 1.81 -10.18 -29.98
N GLU A 125 1.75 -11.03 -28.95
CA GLU A 125 2.00 -12.47 -29.08
C GLU A 125 0.99 -13.15 -30.02
N LEU A 126 -0.28 -12.74 -29.99
CA LEU A 126 -1.31 -13.27 -30.89
C LEU A 126 -1.11 -12.80 -32.33
N ASP A 127 -0.73 -11.54 -32.54
CA ASP A 127 -0.44 -11.01 -33.88
C ASP A 127 0.74 -11.75 -34.53
N GLU A 128 1.81 -12.01 -33.76
CA GLU A 128 2.94 -12.83 -34.22
C GLU A 128 2.49 -14.25 -34.62
N GLN A 129 1.67 -14.91 -33.79
CA GLN A 129 1.13 -16.24 -34.11
C GLN A 129 0.23 -16.24 -35.35
N ILE A 130 -0.59 -15.20 -35.54
CA ILE A 130 -1.42 -15.06 -36.73
C ILE A 130 -0.55 -14.90 -37.98
N GLN A 131 0.51 -14.10 -37.89
CA GLN A 131 1.44 -13.91 -39.00
C GLN A 131 2.16 -15.21 -39.36
N ASP A 132 2.68 -15.92 -38.37
CA ASP A 132 3.34 -17.23 -38.57
C ASP A 132 2.37 -18.25 -39.19
N ASN A 133 1.15 -18.35 -38.67
CA ASN A 133 0.14 -19.26 -39.21
C ASN A 133 -0.28 -18.89 -40.63
N SER A 134 -0.39 -17.60 -40.95
CA SER A 134 -0.71 -17.13 -42.29
C SER A 134 0.40 -17.51 -43.28
N GLN A 135 1.66 -17.36 -42.88
CA GLN A 135 2.80 -17.77 -43.69
C GLN A 135 2.81 -19.28 -43.96
N VAL A 136 2.46 -20.10 -42.95
CA VAL A 136 2.32 -21.56 -43.12
C VAL A 136 1.19 -21.90 -44.09
N LEU A 137 0.04 -21.22 -43.99
CA LEU A 137 -1.09 -21.42 -44.91
C LEU A 137 -0.73 -21.06 -46.35
N ASP A 138 -0.04 -19.94 -46.57
CA ASP A 138 0.40 -19.52 -47.90
C ASP A 138 1.39 -20.52 -48.52
N ASN A 139 2.34 -21.00 -47.73
CA ASN A 139 3.28 -22.03 -48.16
C ASN A 139 2.56 -23.33 -48.55
N ASN A 140 1.62 -23.80 -47.72
CA ASN A 140 0.84 -25.01 -47.99
C ASN A 140 -0.05 -24.84 -49.24
N SER A 141 -0.66 -23.67 -49.42
CA SER A 141 -1.46 -23.33 -50.61
C SER A 141 -0.61 -23.38 -51.89
N MET A 142 0.62 -22.85 -51.85
CA MET A 142 1.55 -22.93 -52.97
C MET A 142 1.93 -24.37 -53.29
N VAL A 143 2.23 -25.19 -52.27
CA VAL A 143 2.56 -26.62 -52.46
C VAL A 143 1.38 -27.37 -53.09
N MET A 144 0.16 -27.15 -52.60
CA MET A 144 -1.06 -27.73 -53.15
C MET A 144 -1.27 -27.37 -54.62
N LYS A 145 -1.06 -26.11 -55.01
CA LYS A 145 -1.15 -25.68 -56.41
C LYS A 145 -0.15 -26.41 -57.30
N LYS A 146 1.11 -26.50 -56.88
CA LYS A 146 2.15 -27.23 -57.63
C LYS A 146 1.83 -28.72 -57.78
N LEU A 147 1.34 -29.35 -56.71
CA LEU A 147 0.90 -30.76 -56.76
C LEU A 147 -0.27 -30.95 -57.71
N TYR A 148 -1.26 -30.05 -57.68
CA TYR A 148 -2.41 -30.10 -58.58
C TYR A 148 -1.98 -29.96 -60.05
N GLU A 149 -1.08 -29.03 -60.36
CA GLU A 149 -0.51 -28.85 -61.71
C GLU A 149 0.25 -30.09 -62.17
N ALA A 150 1.12 -30.66 -61.32
CA ALA A 150 1.86 -31.87 -61.65
C ALA A 150 0.95 -33.09 -61.91
N VAL A 151 -0.11 -33.25 -61.10
CA VAL A 151 -1.11 -34.31 -61.31
C VAL A 151 -1.86 -34.09 -62.62
N ARG A 152 -2.26 -32.85 -62.91
CA ARG A 152 -2.94 -32.49 -64.16
C ARG A 152 -2.08 -32.78 -65.39
N GLU A 153 -0.80 -32.41 -65.35
CA GLU A 153 0.17 -32.70 -66.42
C GLU A 153 0.35 -34.21 -66.61
N HIS A 154 0.45 -34.97 -65.53
CA HIS A 154 0.56 -36.43 -65.59
C HIS A 154 -0.66 -37.05 -66.30
N TYR A 155 -1.89 -36.67 -65.94
CA TYR A 155 -3.10 -37.17 -66.60
C TYR A 155 -3.16 -36.76 -68.08
N SER A 156 -2.84 -35.50 -68.40
CA SER A 156 -2.81 -35.02 -69.79
C SER A 156 -1.78 -35.77 -70.65
N THR A 157 -0.63 -36.12 -70.09
CA THR A 157 0.41 -36.88 -70.77
C THR A 157 -0.04 -38.33 -71.00
N ASN A 158 -0.69 -38.92 -70.01
CA ASN A 158 -1.17 -40.30 -70.06
C ASN A 158 -2.31 -40.48 -71.09
N ASP A 159 -3.23 -39.51 -71.18
CA ASP A 159 -4.30 -39.51 -72.20
C ASP A 159 -3.71 -39.41 -73.63
N SER A 160 -2.68 -38.59 -73.81
CA SER A 160 -1.98 -38.45 -75.10
C SER A 160 -1.24 -39.73 -75.51
N LEU A 161 -0.64 -40.44 -74.55
CA LEU A 161 0.02 -41.73 -74.75
C LEU A 161 -0.96 -42.88 -75.04
N MET A 162 -2.18 -42.84 -74.48
CA MET A 162 -3.23 -43.80 -74.78
C MET A 162 -3.86 -43.56 -76.17
N SER A 163 -4.04 -42.30 -76.56
CA SER A 163 -4.55 -41.95 -77.91
C SER A 163 -3.57 -42.38 -79.01
N THR A 164 -2.27 -42.14 -78.83
CA THR A 164 -1.24 -42.53 -79.81
C THR A 164 -1.04 -44.04 -79.94
N LYS A 165 -1.41 -44.83 -78.93
CA LYS A 165 -1.44 -46.30 -79.02
C LYS A 165 -2.67 -46.84 -79.76
N LEU A 166 -3.81 -46.17 -79.64
CA LEU A 166 -5.05 -46.53 -80.37
C LEU A 166 -4.95 -46.24 -81.88
N ASP A 167 -4.16 -45.24 -82.28
CA ASP A 167 -3.92 -44.90 -83.68
C ASP A 167 -2.85 -45.78 -84.37
N ALA A 168 -2.16 -46.65 -83.60
CA ALA A 168 -1.05 -47.48 -84.07
C ALA A 168 -1.41 -48.98 -84.22
N GLU A 169 -2.65 -49.37 -83.94
CA GLU A 169 -3.24 -50.70 -84.22
C GLU A 169 -4.15 -50.66 -85.45
#